data_AF-A0A665TY57-F1
#
_entry.id   AF-A0A665TY57-F1
#
_cell.length_a   1.000
_cell.length_b   1.000
_cell.length_c   1.000
_cell.angle_alpha   90.00
_cell.angle_beta   90.00
_cell.angle_gamma   90.00
#
_symmetry.space_group_name_H-M   'P 1'
#
loop_
_entity.id
_entity.type
_entity.pdbx_description
1 polymer ?
#
loop_
_entity_poly.entity_id
_entity_poly.type
_entity_poly.pdbx_seq_one_letter_code
_entity_poly.pdbx_strand_id
1 'polypeptide(L)'
;MKFRRRGKVFSRPLIQFVSCFWSRKEKEEKKEKKRKEQEEKEKEEKEKKAKEQAPKEITVIDPAGNTYYHWLFIITIPVMYNWTLIIARACFEELQTEYVVYWFFLDFLCDLVYIADMVFRTRTGYLEQGLLVKDEQKLRERYQKSFQFKLDLASMIPTDVFYLLFGISYPEIRLNKLLRFNRMLEFFQRTETRTNYPNALRISNLVMYIVIIIHWNACLYYSFSKAIGFGSDRFVYPDPKDPEFGRLVRKYAYSMYWSTLTLTTIGETPPPVENSEYFFVVTDFLVGVLIFATIVGNVGSMITNMNAARADFQARIDAIKQYMSFRKVTKDLEKRVIKWFDFLWTNKKAVDEREVLKYLPDKLRAEIAINVHLDTLKKVRIFADCEAGLLVELVLKLQPQVYSPGDYICKKGDIGREMYIIKEGKLAVVADDGITQFVVLSDGSYFGEISILAIKGSKAGNRRTANIRSIGYSDLFCLSKDDLMEALKEYPDAKALLEEKGRQILMKDGLLDLEVAAQGPDPKEMEEKVERMTSTLDVLQTRYARLLAEHEATHSKLKHRVTRLERKLPPPPRADQPGDAPPPPTPELTK
;
A
#
# COMPACT_ATOMS: atom_id res chain seq x y z
N MET A 1 -71.73 -24.73 -22.41
CA MET A 1 -72.69 -25.30 -23.38
C MET A 1 -72.45 -26.81 -23.45
N LYS A 2 -73.38 -27.62 -22.91
CA LYS A 2 -73.44 -29.08 -23.14
C LYS A 2 -73.74 -29.32 -24.61
N PHE A 3 -73.13 -30.32 -25.25
CA PHE A 3 -73.72 -31.33 -26.14
C PHE A 3 -72.59 -32.03 -26.91
N ARG A 4 -72.56 -33.33 -27.21
CA ARG A 4 -73.08 -34.57 -26.64
C ARG A 4 -72.35 -35.67 -27.43
N ARG A 5 -71.93 -36.73 -26.72
CA ARG A 5 -71.27 -37.92 -27.27
C ARG A 5 -72.01 -38.52 -28.48
N ARG A 6 -71.26 -39.03 -29.46
CA ARG A 6 -71.56 -40.28 -30.15
C ARG A 6 -70.27 -41.09 -30.25
N GLY A 7 -70.29 -42.29 -29.66
CA GLY A 7 -69.17 -43.21 -29.63
C GLY A 7 -68.92 -43.85 -30.98
N LYS A 8 -67.67 -44.24 -31.20
CA LYS A 8 -67.30 -45.29 -32.15
C LYS A 8 -66.54 -46.38 -31.39
N VAL A 9 -67.09 -47.58 -31.46
CA VAL A 9 -66.52 -48.84 -31.03
C VAL A 9 -65.24 -49.07 -31.86
N PHE A 10 -64.09 -49.20 -31.20
CA PHE A 10 -62.85 -49.66 -31.83
C PHE A 10 -62.55 -51.10 -31.37
N SER A 11 -62.14 -51.92 -32.33
CA SER A 11 -61.91 -53.35 -32.22
C SER A 11 -60.84 -53.70 -31.17
N ARG A 12 -61.09 -54.78 -30.42
CA ARG A 12 -60.20 -55.32 -29.35
C ARG A 12 -58.69 -55.43 -29.70
N PRO A 13 -58.26 -55.68 -30.95
CA PRO A 13 -56.82 -55.75 -31.27
C PRO A 13 -56.10 -54.40 -31.16
N LEU A 14 -56.77 -53.29 -31.48
CA LEU A 14 -56.15 -51.95 -31.48
C LEU A 14 -55.87 -51.45 -30.05
N ILE A 15 -56.75 -51.76 -29.10
CA ILE A 15 -56.59 -51.39 -27.68
C ILE A 15 -55.41 -52.14 -27.05
N GLN A 16 -55.21 -53.41 -27.43
CA GLN A 16 -54.13 -54.25 -26.91
C GLN A 16 -52.76 -53.85 -27.49
N PHE A 17 -52.71 -53.43 -28.75
CA PHE A 17 -51.48 -52.91 -29.38
C PHE A 17 -51.07 -51.56 -28.79
N VAL A 18 -52.03 -50.65 -28.58
CA VAL A 18 -51.78 -49.34 -27.96
C VAL A 18 -51.36 -49.50 -26.49
N SER A 19 -52.02 -50.40 -25.72
CA SER A 19 -51.63 -50.69 -24.33
C SER A 19 -50.20 -51.27 -24.23
N CYS A 20 -49.84 -52.19 -25.14
CA CYS A 20 -48.50 -52.78 -25.17
C CYS A 20 -47.42 -51.75 -25.59
N PHE A 21 -47.74 -50.85 -26.52
CA PHE A 21 -46.86 -49.76 -26.94
C PHE A 21 -46.63 -48.74 -25.82
N TRP A 22 -47.69 -48.32 -25.12
CA TRP A 22 -47.59 -47.42 -23.96
C TRP A 22 -46.80 -48.05 -22.81
N SER A 23 -47.03 -49.34 -22.50
CA SER A 23 -46.25 -50.05 -21.48
C SER A 23 -44.76 -50.16 -21.82
N ARG A 24 -44.42 -50.33 -23.11
CA ARG A 24 -43.04 -50.36 -23.58
C ARG A 24 -42.37 -48.99 -23.46
N LYS A 25 -43.07 -47.92 -23.84
CA LYS A 25 -42.60 -46.53 -23.72
C LYS A 25 -42.37 -46.13 -22.26
N GLU A 26 -43.28 -46.51 -21.36
CA GLU A 26 -43.15 -46.25 -19.93
C GLU A 26 -41.98 -47.01 -19.28
N LYS A 27 -41.68 -48.23 -19.77
CA LYS A 27 -40.49 -49.00 -19.37
C LYS A 27 -39.20 -48.35 -19.85
N GLU A 28 -39.17 -47.81 -21.07
CA GLU A 28 -38.00 -47.09 -21.60
C GLU A 28 -37.75 -45.79 -20.84
N GLU A 29 -38.78 -45.00 -20.54
CA GLU A 29 -38.67 -43.78 -19.72
C GLU A 29 -38.16 -44.09 -18.30
N LYS A 30 -38.65 -45.16 -17.66
CA LYS A 30 -38.12 -45.61 -16.35
C LYS A 30 -36.66 -46.04 -16.43
N LYS A 31 -36.25 -46.65 -17.54
CA LYS A 31 -34.86 -47.11 -17.75
C LYS A 31 -33.93 -45.92 -17.96
N GLU A 32 -34.37 -44.91 -18.71
CA GLU A 32 -33.64 -43.67 -18.92
C GLU A 32 -33.52 -42.86 -17.62
N LYS A 33 -34.59 -42.79 -16.82
CA LYS A 33 -34.58 -42.12 -15.52
C LYS A 33 -33.61 -42.78 -14.54
N LYS A 34 -33.60 -44.11 -14.46
CA LYS A 34 -32.63 -44.85 -13.65
C LYS A 34 -31.19 -44.62 -14.10
N ARG A 35 -30.96 -44.50 -15.41
CA ARG A 35 -29.63 -44.23 -15.96
C ARG A 35 -29.15 -42.82 -15.62
N LYS A 36 -30.03 -41.82 -15.68
CA LYS A 36 -29.73 -40.44 -15.24
C LYS A 36 -29.43 -40.38 -13.74
N GLU A 37 -30.19 -41.08 -12.89
CA GLU A 37 -29.91 -41.18 -11.46
C GLU A 37 -28.56 -41.89 -11.17
N GLN A 38 -28.18 -42.87 -11.98
CA GLN A 38 -26.87 -43.54 -11.87
C GLN A 38 -25.72 -42.62 -12.28
N GLU A 39 -25.89 -41.86 -13.37
CA GLU A 39 -24.91 -40.87 -13.83
C GLU A 39 -24.74 -39.71 -12.83
N GLU A 40 -25.83 -39.28 -12.16
CA GLU A 40 -25.75 -38.30 -11.06
C GLU A 40 -25.02 -38.86 -9.84
N LYS A 41 -25.31 -40.11 -9.44
CA LYS A 41 -24.60 -40.75 -8.33
C LYS A 41 -23.11 -40.93 -8.61
N GLU A 42 -22.74 -41.33 -9.83
CA GLU A 42 -21.32 -41.41 -10.23
C GLU A 42 -20.64 -40.04 -10.24
N LYS A 43 -21.35 -38.98 -10.65
CA LYS A 43 -20.83 -37.60 -10.56
C LYS A 43 -20.62 -37.17 -9.12
N GLU A 44 -21.60 -37.38 -8.24
CA GLU A 44 -21.46 -37.08 -6.80
C GLU A 44 -20.32 -37.88 -6.16
N GLU A 45 -20.15 -39.15 -6.54
CA GLU A 45 -19.08 -40.00 -6.02
C GLU A 45 -17.71 -39.55 -6.53
N LYS A 46 -17.60 -39.11 -7.79
CA LYS A 46 -16.38 -38.48 -8.34
C LYS A 46 -16.09 -37.15 -7.68
N GLU A 47 -17.10 -36.34 -7.38
CA GLU A 47 -16.94 -35.06 -6.68
C GLU A 47 -16.53 -35.26 -5.22
N LYS A 48 -17.07 -36.28 -4.53
CA LYS A 48 -16.64 -36.70 -3.20
C LYS A 48 -15.20 -37.19 -3.19
N LYS A 49 -14.82 -38.05 -4.15
CA LYS A 49 -13.42 -38.50 -4.32
C LYS A 49 -12.48 -37.35 -4.64
N ALA A 50 -12.91 -36.38 -5.45
CA ALA A 50 -12.13 -35.18 -5.74
C ALA A 50 -11.97 -34.25 -4.52
N LYS A 51 -13.01 -34.13 -3.67
CA LYS A 51 -12.92 -33.41 -2.39
C LYS A 51 -12.07 -34.13 -1.34
N GLU A 52 -12.06 -35.46 -1.32
CA GLU A 52 -11.15 -36.26 -0.48
C GLU A 52 -9.69 -36.21 -0.96
N GLN A 53 -9.46 -36.04 -2.26
CA GLN A 53 -8.13 -35.92 -2.89
C GLN A 53 -7.62 -34.47 -2.99
N ALA A 54 -8.45 -33.47 -2.67
CA ALA A 54 -7.99 -32.09 -2.56
C ALA A 54 -6.92 -32.04 -1.45
N PRO A 55 -5.72 -31.49 -1.71
CA PRO A 55 -4.70 -31.37 -0.69
C PRO A 55 -5.30 -30.59 0.47
N LYS A 56 -5.34 -31.20 1.67
CA LYS A 56 -5.79 -30.54 2.90
C LYS A 56 -5.08 -29.19 2.96
N GLU A 57 -5.82 -28.08 2.94
CA GLU A 57 -5.23 -26.76 3.11
C GLU A 57 -4.62 -26.72 4.51
N ILE A 58 -3.31 -26.95 4.58
CA ILE A 58 -2.57 -26.90 5.83
C ILE A 58 -2.56 -25.44 6.27
N THR A 59 -2.95 -25.20 7.53
CA THR A 59 -2.89 -23.87 8.14
C THR A 59 -1.43 -23.46 8.31
N VAL A 60 -0.92 -22.71 7.34
CA VAL A 60 0.39 -22.07 7.39
C VAL A 60 0.21 -20.67 7.94
N ILE A 61 1.02 -20.32 8.94
CA ILE A 61 0.95 -19.00 9.57
C ILE A 61 1.77 -18.03 8.72
N ASP A 62 1.10 -17.01 8.20
CA ASP A 62 1.75 -15.91 7.51
C ASP A 62 2.49 -15.00 8.52
N PRO A 63 3.82 -14.83 8.40
CA PRO A 63 4.59 -13.89 9.23
C PRO A 63 4.14 -12.44 9.14
N ALA A 64 3.48 -12.04 8.04
CA ALA A 64 2.93 -10.69 7.86
C ALA A 64 1.54 -10.53 8.50
N GLY A 65 0.85 -11.63 8.78
CA GLY A 65 -0.52 -11.66 9.28
C GLY A 65 -0.67 -11.20 10.72
N ASN A 66 -1.92 -10.87 11.10
CA ASN A 66 -2.26 -10.44 12.47
C ASN A 66 -2.12 -11.58 13.49
N THR A 67 -2.36 -12.82 13.09
CA THR A 67 -2.20 -13.99 13.99
C THR A 67 -0.77 -14.13 14.49
N TYR A 68 0.22 -13.95 13.60
CA TYR A 68 1.63 -13.98 13.98
C TYR A 68 1.98 -12.84 14.93
N TYR A 69 1.47 -11.62 14.65
CA TYR A 69 1.68 -10.45 15.50
C TYR A 69 1.10 -10.62 16.91
N HIS A 70 -0.15 -11.09 17.04
CA HIS A 70 -0.76 -11.34 18.35
C HIS A 70 -0.04 -12.46 19.11
N TRP A 71 0.43 -13.49 18.39
CA TRP A 71 1.24 -14.55 19.01
C TRP A 71 2.56 -14.00 19.56
N LEU A 72 3.26 -13.14 18.82
CA LEU A 72 4.47 -12.46 19.30
C LEU A 72 4.23 -11.64 20.57
N PHE A 73 3.08 -10.98 20.70
CA PHE A 73 2.69 -10.29 21.93
C PHE A 73 2.56 -11.27 23.10
N ILE A 74 1.86 -12.40 22.89
CA ILE A 74 1.70 -13.46 23.90
C ILE A 74 3.06 -14.01 24.35
N ILE A 75 4.02 -14.19 23.43
CA ILE A 75 5.38 -14.67 23.75
C ILE A 75 6.21 -13.61 24.48
N THR A 76 5.94 -12.33 24.29
CA THR A 76 6.68 -11.27 24.97
C THR A 76 6.43 -11.27 26.48
N ILE A 77 5.24 -11.67 26.92
CA ILE A 77 4.86 -11.77 28.34
C ILE A 77 5.76 -12.73 29.13
N PRO A 78 5.92 -14.02 28.77
CA PRO A 78 6.82 -14.93 29.48
C PRO A 78 8.29 -14.54 29.33
N VAL A 79 8.71 -13.90 28.22
CA VAL A 79 10.08 -13.37 28.10
C VAL A 79 10.34 -12.30 29.15
N MET A 80 9.45 -11.32 29.27
CA MET A 80 9.55 -10.25 30.27
C MET A 80 9.46 -10.77 31.70
N TYR A 81 8.56 -11.72 31.96
CA TYR A 81 8.46 -12.43 33.24
C TYR A 81 9.80 -13.08 33.62
N ASN A 82 10.38 -13.90 32.73
CA ASN A 82 11.63 -14.60 33.03
C ASN A 82 12.81 -13.63 33.20
N TRP A 83 12.88 -12.59 32.37
CA TRP A 83 13.95 -11.57 32.45
C TRP A 83 13.90 -10.71 33.70
N THR A 84 12.75 -10.55 34.34
CA THR A 84 12.62 -9.74 35.56
C THR A 84 12.57 -10.61 36.81
N LEU A 85 11.78 -11.67 36.83
CA LEU A 85 11.51 -12.41 38.07
C LEU A 85 12.54 -13.49 38.39
N ILE A 86 13.24 -14.08 37.42
CA ILE A 86 14.27 -15.10 37.73
C ILE A 86 15.39 -14.49 38.57
N ILE A 87 15.94 -13.35 38.14
CA ILE A 87 17.03 -12.68 38.86
C ILE A 87 16.55 -12.12 40.21
N ALA A 88 15.34 -11.54 40.25
CA ALA A 88 14.76 -11.06 41.50
C ALA A 88 14.58 -12.19 42.52
N ARG A 89 14.05 -13.34 42.09
CA ARG A 89 13.86 -14.52 42.96
C ARG A 89 15.19 -15.12 43.41
N ALA A 90 16.23 -15.06 42.58
CA ALA A 90 17.56 -15.55 42.94
C ALA A 90 18.24 -14.66 44.00
N CYS A 91 18.08 -13.34 43.91
CA CYS A 91 18.72 -12.42 44.85
C CYS A 91 17.91 -12.20 46.13
N PHE A 92 16.57 -12.17 46.03
CA PHE A 92 15.66 -11.97 47.16
C PHE A 92 14.97 -13.29 47.54
N GLU A 93 15.64 -14.13 48.33
CA GLU A 93 15.18 -15.49 48.67
C GLU A 93 13.77 -15.55 49.30
N GLU A 94 13.38 -14.56 50.09
CA GLU A 94 12.03 -14.45 50.67
C GLU A 94 10.94 -14.48 49.58
N LEU A 95 11.22 -13.86 48.43
CA LEU A 95 10.30 -13.87 47.30
C LEU A 95 10.11 -15.29 46.78
N GLN A 96 11.18 -16.09 46.70
CA GLN A 96 11.12 -17.48 46.25
C GLN A 96 10.42 -18.38 47.28
N THR A 97 10.79 -18.28 48.57
CA THR A 97 10.37 -19.24 49.61
C THR A 97 8.94 -19.03 50.09
N GLU A 98 8.41 -17.79 50.13
CA GLU A 98 7.04 -17.52 50.57
C GLU A 98 5.98 -17.93 49.53
N TYR A 99 6.32 -17.85 48.23
CA TYR A 99 5.36 -18.00 47.13
C TYR A 99 5.70 -19.16 46.17
N VAL A 100 6.45 -20.18 46.64
CA VAL A 100 6.97 -21.31 45.84
C VAL A 100 5.92 -21.93 44.90
N VAL A 101 4.71 -22.21 45.41
CA VAL A 101 3.65 -22.87 44.62
C VAL A 101 3.18 -22.00 43.44
N TYR A 102 3.02 -20.70 43.67
CA TYR A 102 2.64 -19.76 42.61
C TYR A 102 3.73 -19.65 41.55
N TRP A 103 5.00 -19.64 41.97
CA TRP A 103 6.12 -19.60 41.04
C TRP A 103 6.20 -20.82 40.14
N PHE A 104 6.07 -22.04 40.70
CA PHE A 104 6.05 -23.25 39.87
C PHE A 104 4.91 -23.23 38.85
N PHE A 105 3.73 -22.75 39.23
CA PHE A 105 2.60 -22.61 38.30
C PHE A 105 2.93 -21.63 37.15
N LEU A 106 3.45 -20.44 37.46
CA LEU A 106 3.81 -19.44 36.46
C LEU A 106 4.97 -19.89 35.58
N ASP A 107 5.97 -20.54 36.16
CA ASP A 107 7.15 -21.09 35.47
C ASP A 107 6.74 -22.17 34.47
N PHE A 108 5.87 -23.10 34.88
CA PHE A 108 5.33 -24.14 34.01
C PHE A 108 4.45 -23.57 32.89
N LEU A 109 3.63 -22.56 33.20
CA LEU A 109 2.83 -21.86 32.20
C LEU A 109 3.72 -21.20 31.13
N CYS A 110 4.80 -20.54 31.54
CA CYS A 110 5.77 -19.94 30.61
C CYS A 110 6.44 -21.01 29.74
N ASP A 111 6.82 -22.15 30.31
CA ASP A 111 7.41 -23.27 29.55
C ASP A 111 6.44 -23.86 28.54
N LEU A 112 5.16 -24.03 28.90
CA LEU A 112 4.12 -24.49 27.98
C LEU A 112 3.95 -23.52 26.80
N VAL A 113 3.96 -22.21 27.07
CA VAL A 113 3.89 -21.17 26.02
C VAL A 113 5.12 -21.22 25.11
N TYR A 114 6.32 -21.46 25.63
CA TYR A 114 7.52 -21.61 24.80
C TYR A 114 7.56 -22.90 23.97
N ILE A 115 7.02 -24.01 24.48
CA ILE A 115 6.84 -25.23 23.70
C ILE A 115 5.84 -24.98 22.57
N ALA A 116 4.71 -24.34 22.89
CA ALA A 116 3.73 -23.93 21.88
C ALA A 116 4.36 -23.01 20.81
N ASP A 117 5.27 -22.11 21.20
CA ASP A 117 6.01 -21.25 20.26
C ASP A 117 6.85 -22.06 19.27
N MET A 118 7.54 -23.09 19.74
CA MET A 118 8.34 -23.95 18.87
C MET A 118 7.46 -24.69 17.86
N VAL A 119 6.32 -25.22 18.30
CA VAL A 119 5.33 -25.86 17.42
C VAL A 119 4.79 -24.86 16.40
N PHE A 120 4.41 -23.66 16.86
CA PHE A 120 3.92 -22.58 16.02
C PHE A 120 4.92 -22.20 14.92
N ARG A 121 6.22 -22.14 15.26
CA ARG A 121 7.29 -21.84 14.28
C ARG A 121 7.53 -22.92 13.24
N THR A 122 7.28 -24.19 13.55
CA THR A 122 7.34 -25.24 12.52
C THR A 122 6.30 -25.03 11.40
N ARG A 123 5.29 -24.19 11.64
CA ARG A 123 4.20 -23.85 10.72
C ARG A 123 4.26 -22.41 10.21
N THR A 124 5.28 -21.63 10.59
CA THR A 124 5.47 -20.25 10.11
C THR A 124 6.03 -20.27 8.68
N GLY A 125 5.30 -19.66 7.76
CA GLY A 125 5.69 -19.55 6.36
C GLY A 125 6.90 -18.64 6.15
N TYR A 126 7.55 -18.75 4.99
CA TYR A 126 8.55 -17.78 4.54
C TYR A 126 8.31 -17.43 3.08
N LEU A 127 8.86 -16.28 2.64
CA LEU A 127 8.74 -15.84 1.25
C LEU A 127 9.90 -16.42 0.43
N GLU A 128 9.57 -17.10 -0.66
CA GLU A 128 10.51 -17.56 -1.68
C GLU A 128 10.04 -16.98 -3.02
N GLN A 129 10.88 -16.16 -3.66
CA GLN A 129 10.52 -15.42 -4.89
C GLN A 129 9.24 -14.59 -4.77
N GLY A 130 8.94 -14.06 -3.58
CA GLY A 130 7.74 -13.25 -3.31
C GLY A 130 6.47 -14.08 -3.07
N LEU A 131 6.53 -15.40 -3.14
CA LEU A 131 5.42 -16.29 -2.83
C LEU A 131 5.60 -16.93 -1.45
N LEU A 132 4.50 -17.02 -0.70
CA LEU A 132 4.50 -17.67 0.61
C LEU A 132 4.59 -19.19 0.43
N VAL A 133 5.69 -19.79 0.88
CA VAL A 133 5.88 -21.24 0.85
C VAL A 133 4.99 -21.89 1.90
N LYS A 134 4.17 -22.87 1.46
CA LYS A 134 3.19 -23.56 2.31
C LYS A 134 3.52 -25.02 2.62
N ASP A 135 4.67 -25.51 2.18
CA ASP A 135 5.10 -26.91 2.35
C ASP A 135 5.68 -27.16 3.76
N GLU A 136 4.99 -27.97 4.57
CA GLU A 136 5.34 -28.26 5.96
C GLU A 136 6.77 -28.80 6.13
N GLN A 137 7.24 -29.67 5.22
CA GLN A 137 8.57 -30.26 5.34
C GLN A 137 9.64 -29.18 5.17
N LYS A 138 9.47 -28.31 4.17
CA LYS A 138 10.38 -27.19 3.93
C LYS A 138 10.38 -26.19 5.10
N LEU A 139 9.21 -25.89 5.68
CA LEU A 139 9.12 -25.00 6.84
C LEU A 139 9.86 -25.58 8.05
N ARG A 140 9.62 -26.85 8.38
CA ARG A 140 10.27 -27.53 9.51
C ARG A 140 11.78 -27.65 9.33
N GLU A 141 12.24 -28.08 8.15
CA GLU A 141 13.69 -28.19 7.86
C GLU A 141 14.40 -26.84 7.97
N ARG A 142 13.78 -25.78 7.44
CA ARG A 142 14.32 -24.43 7.53
C ARG A 142 14.43 -23.98 8.97
N TYR A 143 13.39 -24.21 9.78
CA TYR A 143 13.42 -23.87 11.19
C TYR A 143 14.49 -24.66 11.94
N GLN A 144 14.58 -25.98 11.74
CA GLN A 144 15.58 -26.83 12.40
C GLN A 144 17.04 -26.46 12.05
N LYS A 145 17.28 -25.99 10.83
CA LYS A 145 18.60 -25.49 10.39
C LYS A 145 18.92 -24.08 10.92
N SER A 146 17.91 -23.33 11.37
CA SER A 146 18.08 -21.96 11.86
C SER A 146 18.84 -21.91 13.19
N PHE A 147 19.66 -20.87 13.37
CA PHE A 147 20.28 -20.57 14.67
C PHE A 147 19.25 -20.35 15.78
N GLN A 148 18.08 -19.80 15.43
CA GLN A 148 16.99 -19.59 16.36
C GLN A 148 16.49 -20.90 16.99
N PHE A 149 16.43 -22.00 16.23
CA PHE A 149 16.02 -23.29 16.77
C PHE A 149 17.01 -23.83 17.81
N LYS A 150 18.32 -23.57 17.63
CA LYS A 150 19.34 -23.93 18.61
C LYS A 150 19.16 -23.19 19.93
N LEU A 151 18.87 -21.88 19.88
CA LEU A 151 18.54 -21.08 21.06
C LEU A 151 17.24 -21.55 21.73
N ASP A 152 16.23 -21.84 20.91
CA ASP A 152 14.94 -22.33 21.39
C ASP A 152 15.10 -23.68 22.11
N LEU A 153 15.90 -24.60 21.56
CA LEU A 153 16.22 -25.88 22.17
C LEU A 153 17.03 -25.71 23.47
N ALA A 154 18.05 -24.86 23.47
CA ALA A 154 18.86 -24.58 24.67
C ALA A 154 18.03 -24.00 25.82
N SER A 155 17.06 -23.13 25.51
CA SER A 155 16.13 -22.58 26.51
C SER A 155 15.16 -23.63 27.10
N MET A 156 14.90 -24.72 26.38
CA MET A 156 13.96 -25.76 26.79
C MET A 156 14.64 -26.95 27.47
N ILE A 157 15.96 -26.91 27.66
CA ILE A 157 16.66 -27.91 28.48
C ILE A 157 16.00 -27.93 29.86
N PRO A 158 15.56 -29.10 30.37
CA PRO A 158 14.82 -29.23 31.62
C PRO A 158 15.78 -29.12 32.82
N THR A 159 16.39 -27.94 32.98
CA THR A 159 17.30 -27.64 34.08
C THR A 159 16.58 -27.74 35.43
N ASP A 160 15.26 -27.65 35.48
CA ASP A 160 14.44 -27.82 36.68
C ASP A 160 14.64 -29.18 37.38
N VAL A 161 15.10 -30.21 36.67
CA VAL A 161 15.43 -31.51 37.28
C VAL A 161 16.53 -31.33 38.35
N PHE A 162 17.38 -30.33 38.21
CA PHE A 162 18.42 -30.01 39.20
C PHE A 162 17.86 -29.48 40.53
N TYR A 163 16.58 -29.08 40.61
CA TYR A 163 15.94 -28.78 41.91
C TYR A 163 15.91 -30.01 42.83
N LEU A 164 15.91 -31.23 42.29
CA LEU A 164 15.97 -32.46 43.09
C LEU A 164 17.35 -32.68 43.74
N LEU A 165 18.41 -32.09 43.17
CA LEU A 165 19.79 -32.25 43.64
C LEU A 165 20.24 -31.08 44.52
N PHE A 166 19.93 -29.85 44.11
CA PHE A 166 20.37 -28.63 44.81
C PHE A 166 19.31 -28.04 45.75
N GLY A 167 18.05 -28.49 45.64
CA GLY A 167 16.94 -27.97 46.44
C GLY A 167 16.17 -26.84 45.74
N ILE A 168 14.95 -26.58 46.20
CA ILE A 168 13.94 -25.70 45.58
C ILE A 168 14.28 -24.19 45.72
N SER A 169 15.26 -23.86 46.56
CA SER A 169 15.63 -22.49 46.89
C SER A 169 16.50 -21.78 45.85
N TYR A 170 16.93 -22.47 44.77
CA TYR A 170 17.88 -21.95 43.79
C TYR A 170 17.23 -21.68 42.40
N PRO A 171 16.48 -20.58 42.23
CA PRO A 171 15.80 -20.26 40.97
C PRO A 171 16.74 -19.92 39.80
N GLU A 172 18.02 -19.61 40.05
CA GLU A 172 19.04 -19.36 39.03
C GLU A 172 19.28 -20.53 38.07
N ILE A 173 18.88 -21.75 38.45
CA ILE A 173 18.91 -22.94 37.58
C ILE A 173 18.11 -22.71 36.27
N ARG A 174 17.14 -21.80 36.29
CA ARG A 174 16.29 -21.44 35.15
C ARG A 174 16.86 -20.31 34.27
N LEU A 175 18.10 -19.87 34.45
CA LEU A 175 18.70 -18.80 33.61
C LEU A 175 18.74 -19.13 32.12
N ASN A 176 18.70 -20.41 31.73
CA ASN A 176 18.59 -20.82 30.32
C ASN A 176 17.32 -20.29 29.62
N LYS A 177 16.25 -19.96 30.38
CA LYS A 177 15.00 -19.38 29.83
C LYS A 177 15.19 -17.98 29.23
N LEU A 178 16.26 -17.28 29.61
CA LEU A 178 16.55 -15.92 29.12
C LEU A 178 16.95 -15.85 27.64
N LEU A 179 17.35 -17.00 27.05
CA LEU A 179 17.78 -17.11 25.65
C LEU A 179 16.68 -16.78 24.63
N ARG A 180 15.43 -16.65 25.06
CA ARG A 180 14.27 -16.29 24.21
C ARG A 180 14.13 -14.79 23.93
N PHE A 181 15.06 -13.94 24.37
CA PHE A 181 15.04 -12.48 24.19
C PHE A 181 14.79 -12.02 22.75
N ASN A 182 15.30 -12.75 21.74
CA ASN A 182 15.09 -12.45 20.32
C ASN A 182 13.62 -12.31 19.94
N ARG A 183 12.71 -13.03 20.62
CA ARG A 183 11.28 -12.95 20.33
C ARG A 183 10.66 -11.61 20.69
N MET A 184 11.07 -11.05 21.80
CA MET A 184 10.64 -9.74 22.22
C MET A 184 11.16 -8.66 21.26
N LEU A 185 12.43 -8.77 20.82
CA LEU A 185 12.98 -7.87 19.81
C LEU A 185 12.17 -7.91 18.51
N GLU A 186 11.81 -9.11 18.05
CA GLU A 186 10.97 -9.28 16.87
C GLU A 186 9.59 -8.63 17.05
N PHE A 187 8.96 -8.78 18.22
CA PHE A 187 7.70 -8.12 18.55
C PHE A 187 7.82 -6.59 18.51
N PHE A 188 8.88 -6.02 19.08
CA PHE A 188 9.09 -4.56 19.07
C PHE A 188 9.33 -4.02 17.67
N GLN A 189 10.16 -4.68 16.86
CA GLN A 189 10.37 -4.29 15.46
C GLN A 189 9.06 -4.31 14.66
N ARG A 190 8.24 -5.35 14.85
CA ARG A 190 6.93 -5.44 14.19
C ARG A 190 5.97 -4.35 14.67
N THR A 191 5.92 -4.10 15.97
CA THR A 191 5.07 -3.05 16.55
C THR A 191 5.49 -1.66 16.05
N GLU A 192 6.79 -1.43 15.90
CA GLU A 192 7.34 -0.18 15.36
C GLU A 192 6.88 0.09 13.93
N THR A 193 6.86 -0.93 13.06
CA THR A 193 6.37 -0.77 11.68
C THR A 193 4.85 -0.60 11.56
N ARG A 194 4.09 -1.00 12.58
CA ARG A 194 2.62 -0.94 12.58
C ARG A 194 2.06 0.30 13.27
N THR A 195 2.82 0.91 14.17
CA THR A 195 2.36 2.10 14.90
C THR A 195 2.48 3.36 14.04
N ASN A 196 1.52 4.27 14.19
CA ASN A 196 1.61 5.62 13.62
C ASN A 196 2.58 6.53 14.42
N TYR A 197 3.08 6.05 15.56
CA TYR A 197 3.96 6.80 16.47
C TYR A 197 5.26 6.02 16.78
N PRO A 198 6.12 5.76 15.78
CA PRO A 198 7.32 4.93 15.96
C PRO A 198 8.32 5.55 16.96
N ASN A 199 8.48 6.87 16.95
CA ASN A 199 9.39 7.56 17.87
C ASN A 199 8.98 7.40 19.35
N ALA A 200 7.68 7.47 19.66
CA ALA A 200 7.18 7.28 21.01
C ALA A 200 7.43 5.84 21.50
N LEU A 201 7.20 4.85 20.63
CA LEU A 201 7.48 3.45 20.95
C LEU A 201 8.98 3.20 21.18
N ARG A 202 9.86 3.78 20.36
CA ARG A 202 11.32 3.69 20.55
C ARG A 202 11.75 4.25 21.91
N ILE A 203 11.24 5.40 22.30
CA ILE A 203 11.50 6.00 23.62
C ILE A 203 10.99 5.09 24.74
N SER A 204 9.77 4.54 24.61
CA SER A 204 9.20 3.62 25.60
C SER A 204 10.02 2.34 25.76
N ASN A 205 10.45 1.72 24.66
CA ASN A 205 11.31 0.53 24.68
C ASN A 205 12.67 0.83 25.32
N LEU A 206 13.25 2.00 25.02
CA LEU A 206 14.50 2.43 25.62
C LEU A 206 14.37 2.59 27.14
N VAL A 207 13.33 3.29 27.61
CA VAL A 207 13.04 3.43 29.05
C VAL A 207 12.87 2.06 29.72
N MET A 208 12.17 1.14 29.07
CA MET A 208 12.01 -0.24 29.57
C MET A 208 13.37 -0.95 29.69
N TYR A 209 14.26 -0.85 28.70
CA TYR A 209 15.61 -1.43 28.79
C TYR A 209 16.42 -0.85 29.95
N ILE A 210 16.33 0.47 30.18
CA ILE A 210 16.99 1.14 31.30
C ILE A 210 16.50 0.58 32.64
N VAL A 211 15.18 0.47 32.80
CA VAL A 211 14.58 -0.06 34.03
C VAL A 211 15.00 -1.50 34.27
N ILE A 212 15.09 -2.34 33.22
CA ILE A 212 15.59 -3.72 33.35
C ILE A 212 17.06 -3.74 33.76
N ILE A 213 17.93 -2.91 33.18
CA ILE A 213 19.35 -2.86 33.54
C ILE A 213 19.53 -2.43 35.00
N ILE A 214 18.83 -1.38 35.44
CA ILE A 214 18.82 -0.92 36.83
C ILE A 214 18.31 -2.04 37.75
N HIS A 215 17.25 -2.73 37.35
CA HIS A 215 16.72 -3.85 38.11
C HIS A 215 17.74 -4.99 38.30
N TRP A 216 18.44 -5.37 37.22
CA TRP A 216 19.48 -6.40 37.28
C TRP A 216 20.64 -5.97 38.18
N ASN A 217 21.12 -4.74 38.03
CA ASN A 217 22.20 -4.24 38.87
C ASN A 217 21.78 -4.09 40.35
N ALA A 218 20.54 -3.70 40.63
CA ALA A 218 19.99 -3.70 41.98
C ALA A 218 19.99 -5.10 42.62
N CYS A 219 19.59 -6.12 41.86
CA CYS A 219 19.62 -7.51 42.30
C CYS A 219 21.06 -7.98 42.57
N LEU A 220 21.99 -7.64 41.66
CA LEU A 220 23.42 -7.94 41.83
C LEU A 220 24.00 -7.26 43.08
N TYR A 221 23.72 -5.98 43.32
CA TYR A 221 24.16 -5.26 44.52
C TYR A 221 23.63 -5.92 45.81
N TYR A 222 22.35 -6.30 45.85
CA TYR A 222 21.78 -6.98 47.01
C TYR A 222 22.45 -8.34 47.25
N SER A 223 22.64 -9.13 46.19
CA SER A 223 23.31 -10.43 46.27
C SER A 223 24.78 -10.31 46.65
N PHE A 224 25.46 -9.27 46.18
CA PHE A 224 26.86 -8.98 46.51
C PHE A 224 26.99 -8.57 47.99
N SER A 225 26.09 -7.70 48.48
CA SER A 225 25.98 -7.33 49.89
C SER A 225 25.75 -8.55 50.79
N LYS A 226 24.93 -9.50 50.32
CA LYS A 226 24.69 -10.75 51.05
C LYS A 226 25.96 -11.61 51.17
N ALA A 227 26.77 -11.66 50.10
CA ALA A 227 27.98 -12.48 50.06
C ALA A 227 29.08 -11.97 51.01
N ILE A 228 29.19 -10.65 51.19
CA ILE A 228 30.09 -10.03 52.17
C ILE A 228 29.50 -10.18 53.58
N GLY A 229 28.20 -9.96 53.71
CA GLY A 229 27.45 -10.03 54.96
C GLY A 229 26.71 -8.72 55.21
N PHE A 230 25.41 -8.79 55.45
CA PHE A 230 24.62 -7.57 55.64
C PHE A 230 25.05 -6.79 56.89
N GLY A 231 25.15 -5.46 56.75
CA GLY A 231 25.57 -4.56 57.82
C GLY A 231 27.02 -4.71 58.28
N SER A 232 27.90 -5.40 57.53
CA SER A 232 29.34 -5.50 57.82
C SER A 232 30.02 -4.13 57.84
N ASP A 233 29.56 -3.24 56.97
CA ASP A 233 30.10 -1.90 56.75
C ASP A 233 29.00 -0.98 56.19
N ARG A 234 29.41 0.22 55.77
CA ARG A 234 28.51 1.27 55.27
C ARG A 234 28.08 1.08 53.81
N PHE A 235 28.81 0.26 53.03
CA PHE A 235 28.58 0.07 51.59
C PHE A 235 27.52 -0.99 51.34
N VAL A 236 27.62 -2.12 52.05
CA VAL A 236 26.66 -3.22 51.93
C VAL A 236 25.26 -2.82 52.39
N TYR A 237 24.26 -3.58 51.96
CA TYR A 237 22.90 -3.45 52.46
C TYR A 237 22.85 -3.52 54.00
N PRO A 238 22.11 -2.62 54.69
CA PRO A 238 21.98 -2.63 56.15
C PRO A 238 21.44 -3.95 56.71
N ASP A 239 21.74 -4.27 57.97
CA ASP A 239 21.32 -5.54 58.59
C ASP A 239 19.77 -5.68 58.55
N PRO A 240 19.21 -6.70 57.88
CA PRO A 240 17.78 -6.96 57.83
C PRO A 240 17.14 -7.27 59.19
N LYS A 241 17.93 -7.52 60.24
CA LYS A 241 17.41 -7.66 61.62
C LYS A 241 16.83 -6.35 62.15
N ASP A 242 17.27 -5.21 61.61
CA ASP A 242 16.62 -3.93 61.87
C ASP A 242 15.21 -3.94 61.25
N PRO A 243 14.14 -3.73 62.04
CA PRO A 243 12.78 -3.66 61.53
C PRO A 243 12.57 -2.67 60.38
N GLU A 244 13.39 -1.63 60.27
CA GLU A 244 13.35 -0.69 59.15
C GLU A 244 13.76 -1.35 57.82
N PHE A 245 14.80 -2.21 57.85
CA PHE A 245 15.44 -2.81 56.67
C PHE A 245 15.05 -4.28 56.43
N GLY A 246 14.28 -4.89 57.33
CA GLY A 246 13.87 -6.29 57.20
C GLY A 246 12.82 -6.58 56.10
N ARG A 247 12.01 -5.59 55.71
CA ARG A 247 10.88 -5.81 54.77
C ARG A 247 11.38 -6.01 53.32
N LEU A 248 10.85 -7.01 52.62
CA LEU A 248 11.17 -7.28 51.20
C LEU A 248 11.06 -6.05 50.30
N VAL A 249 9.98 -5.28 50.43
CA VAL A 249 9.79 -4.04 49.65
C VAL A 249 10.89 -3.02 49.92
N ARG A 250 11.36 -2.91 51.17
CA ARG A 250 12.46 -2.00 51.53
C ARG A 250 13.79 -2.48 50.96
N LYS A 251 14.09 -3.78 51.05
CA LYS A 251 15.28 -4.39 50.45
C LYS A 251 15.36 -4.08 48.96
N TYR A 252 14.29 -4.37 48.23
CA TYR A 252 14.22 -4.09 46.80
C TYR A 252 14.30 -2.60 46.48
N ALA A 253 13.52 -1.75 47.17
CA ALA A 253 13.49 -0.31 46.91
C ALA A 253 14.84 0.38 47.17
N TYR A 254 15.54 -0.01 48.24
CA TYR A 254 16.87 0.52 48.55
C TYR A 254 17.89 0.08 47.50
N SER A 255 17.91 -1.20 47.12
CA SER A 255 18.82 -1.70 46.08
C SER A 255 18.56 -1.04 44.72
N MET A 256 17.29 -0.81 44.37
CA MET A 256 16.90 -0.05 43.18
C MET A 256 17.38 1.41 43.24
N TYR A 257 17.24 2.04 44.40
CA TYR A 257 17.73 3.40 44.64
C TYR A 257 19.25 3.48 44.46
N TRP A 258 20.00 2.59 45.12
CA TRP A 258 21.45 2.50 45.00
C TRP A 258 21.87 2.29 43.53
N SER A 259 21.28 1.30 42.86
CA SER A 259 21.61 1.01 41.45
C SER A 259 21.28 2.18 40.53
N THR A 260 20.19 2.90 40.78
CA THR A 260 19.83 4.06 39.97
C THR A 260 20.90 5.13 40.10
N LEU A 261 21.28 5.51 41.33
CA LEU A 261 22.30 6.54 41.56
C LEU A 261 23.66 6.19 40.96
N THR A 262 24.07 4.92 41.03
CA THR A 262 25.35 4.46 40.46
C THR A 262 25.31 4.49 38.93
N LEU A 263 24.29 3.91 38.31
CA LEU A 263 24.20 3.82 36.84
C LEU A 263 23.88 5.15 36.15
N THR A 264 23.19 6.07 36.83
CA THR A 264 22.97 7.44 36.32
C THR A 264 24.09 8.40 36.72
N THR A 265 25.20 7.89 37.28
CA THR A 265 26.40 8.65 37.63
C THR A 265 26.15 9.85 38.56
N ILE A 266 25.10 9.79 39.39
CA ILE A 266 24.82 10.83 40.39
C ILE A 266 25.74 10.63 41.61
N GLY A 267 25.99 9.36 41.98
CA GLY A 267 27.11 8.98 42.86
C GLY A 267 26.94 9.29 44.36
N GLU A 268 25.75 9.65 44.83
CA GLU A 268 25.47 9.87 46.27
C GLU A 268 25.28 8.53 47.04
N THR A 269 26.16 7.56 46.80
CA THR A 269 26.14 6.26 47.47
C THR A 269 27.24 6.16 48.52
N PRO A 270 27.06 5.38 49.61
CA PRO A 270 28.13 5.14 50.56
C PRO A 270 29.38 4.61 49.86
N PRO A 271 30.57 5.13 50.19
CA PRO A 271 31.79 4.72 49.51
C PRO A 271 32.23 3.32 49.96
N PRO A 272 32.80 2.51 49.05
CA PRO A 272 33.31 1.17 49.36
C PRO A 272 34.40 1.22 50.44
N VAL A 273 34.54 0.11 51.14
CA VAL A 273 35.47 -0.11 52.26
C VAL A 273 36.42 -1.26 51.92
N GLU A 274 35.92 -2.37 51.37
CA GLU A 274 36.74 -3.53 50.98
C GLU A 274 37.25 -3.47 49.54
N ASN A 275 38.38 -4.13 49.27
CA ASN A 275 38.95 -4.22 47.91
C ASN A 275 37.97 -4.86 46.90
N SER A 276 37.19 -5.85 47.33
CA SER A 276 36.14 -6.50 46.55
C SER A 276 35.06 -5.50 46.09
N GLU A 277 34.63 -4.63 46.99
CA GLU A 277 33.67 -3.56 46.74
C GLU A 277 34.24 -2.51 45.80
N TYR A 278 35.50 -2.12 45.96
CA TYR A 278 36.18 -1.23 45.01
C TYR A 278 36.17 -1.79 43.59
N PHE A 279 36.49 -3.08 43.40
CA PHE A 279 36.43 -3.71 42.07
C PHE A 279 35.01 -3.75 41.50
N PHE A 280 34.01 -4.07 42.33
CA PHE A 280 32.61 -4.09 41.94
C PHE A 280 32.13 -2.70 41.49
N VAL A 281 32.35 -1.67 42.31
CA VAL A 281 31.94 -0.29 42.04
C VAL A 281 32.66 0.31 40.83
N VAL A 282 33.97 0.06 40.67
CA VAL A 282 34.71 0.53 39.49
C VAL A 282 34.18 -0.11 38.21
N THR A 283 33.88 -1.41 38.24
CA THR A 283 33.30 -2.12 37.09
C THR A 283 31.90 -1.58 36.78
N ASP A 284 31.07 -1.39 37.79
CA ASP A 284 29.70 -0.88 37.64
C ASP A 284 29.69 0.56 37.11
N PHE A 285 30.59 1.43 37.60
CA PHE A 285 30.73 2.79 37.05
C PHE A 285 31.18 2.78 35.59
N LEU A 286 32.14 1.95 35.20
CA LEU A 286 32.59 1.87 33.81
C LEU A 286 31.45 1.42 32.87
N VAL A 287 30.72 0.37 33.28
CA VAL A 287 29.57 -0.13 32.53
C VAL A 287 28.44 0.90 32.50
N GLY A 288 28.14 1.52 33.65
CA GLY A 288 27.10 2.54 33.81
C GLY A 288 27.33 3.76 32.94
N VAL A 289 28.55 4.33 32.95
CA VAL A 289 28.92 5.49 32.10
C VAL A 289 28.73 5.17 30.61
N LEU A 290 29.17 3.99 30.14
CA LEU A 290 29.02 3.57 28.75
C LEU A 290 27.54 3.40 28.34
N ILE A 291 26.76 2.74 29.20
CA ILE A 291 25.33 2.52 28.97
C ILE A 291 24.59 3.87 28.96
N PHE A 292 24.80 4.71 29.97
CA PHE A 292 24.15 6.00 30.11
C PHE A 292 24.50 6.95 28.94
N ALA A 293 25.78 7.03 28.54
CA ALA A 293 26.20 7.81 27.38
C ALA A 293 25.52 7.34 26.09
N THR A 294 25.40 6.03 25.88
CA THR A 294 24.72 5.45 24.71
C THR A 294 23.23 5.77 24.71
N ILE A 295 22.57 5.68 25.87
CA ILE A 295 21.16 6.02 26.03
C ILE A 295 20.91 7.50 25.72
N VAL A 296 21.65 8.41 26.37
CA VAL A 296 21.47 9.85 26.19
C VAL A 296 21.74 10.25 24.74
N GLY A 297 22.75 9.66 24.10
CA GLY A 297 23.03 9.85 22.67
C GLY A 297 21.87 9.39 21.77
N ASN A 298 21.32 8.21 22.04
CA ASN A 298 20.18 7.66 21.29
C ASN A 298 18.90 8.48 21.49
N VAL A 299 18.58 8.90 22.73
CA VAL A 299 17.45 9.80 23.02
C VAL A 299 17.62 11.12 22.29
N GLY A 300 18.83 11.71 22.35
CA GLY A 300 19.16 12.95 21.65
C GLY A 300 18.93 12.83 20.15
N SER A 301 19.43 11.76 19.53
CA SER A 301 19.22 11.47 18.10
C SER A 301 17.73 11.26 17.75
N MET A 302 16.96 10.60 18.61
CA MET A 302 15.51 10.44 18.38
C MET A 302 14.76 11.79 18.45
N ILE A 303 15.11 12.66 19.40
CA ILE A 303 14.50 13.99 19.53
C ILE A 303 14.83 14.87 18.33
N THR A 304 16.07 14.84 17.84
CA THR A 304 16.45 15.61 16.64
C THR A 304 15.72 15.10 15.40
N ASN A 305 15.64 13.78 15.21
CA ASN A 305 14.89 13.17 14.10
C ASN A 305 13.39 13.49 14.14
N MET A 306 12.78 13.51 15.32
CA MET A 306 11.36 13.86 15.48
C MET A 306 11.07 15.31 15.06
N ASN A 307 12.02 16.22 15.30
CA ASN A 307 11.89 17.64 14.96
C ASN A 307 12.50 18.00 13.60
N ALA A 308 13.03 17.03 12.84
CA ALA A 308 13.77 17.27 11.60
C ALA A 308 12.96 18.09 10.57
N ALA A 309 11.72 17.70 10.29
CA ALA A 309 10.87 18.42 9.32
C ALA A 309 10.62 19.89 9.71
N ARG A 310 10.48 20.17 11.02
CA ARG A 310 10.32 21.53 11.53
C ARG A 310 11.62 22.32 11.44
N ALA A 311 12.75 21.68 11.78
CA ALA A 311 14.07 22.28 11.66
C ALA A 311 14.40 22.64 10.20
N ASP A 312 14.12 21.73 9.25
CA ASP A 312 14.33 21.96 7.83
C ASP A 312 13.47 23.10 7.29
N PHE A 313 12.18 23.15 7.69
CA PHE A 313 11.29 24.24 7.31
C PHE A 313 11.75 25.59 7.88
N GLN A 314 12.16 25.61 9.14
CA GLN A 314 12.69 26.81 9.78
C GLN A 314 13.98 27.29 9.10
N ALA A 315 14.89 26.37 8.76
CA ALA A 315 16.12 26.69 8.04
C ALA A 315 15.84 27.35 6.67
N ARG A 316 14.82 26.87 5.94
CA ARG A 316 14.38 27.51 4.68
C ARG A 316 13.86 28.93 4.89
N ILE A 317 13.03 29.14 5.91
CA ILE A 317 12.53 30.47 6.27
C ILE A 317 13.69 31.41 6.62
N ASP A 318 14.64 30.93 7.42
CA ASP A 318 15.76 31.75 7.88
C ASP A 318 16.67 32.16 6.72
N ALA A 319 16.90 31.27 5.75
CA ALA A 319 17.60 31.60 4.50
C ALA A 319 16.86 32.70 3.69
N ILE A 320 15.54 32.65 3.62
CA ILE A 320 14.72 33.65 2.92
C ILE A 320 14.73 34.99 3.66
N LYS A 321 14.65 34.98 5.00
CA LYS A 321 14.80 36.19 5.82
C LYS A 321 16.18 36.83 5.61
N GLN A 322 17.23 36.02 5.58
CA GLN A 322 18.59 36.49 5.31
C GLN A 322 18.69 37.11 3.90
N TYR A 323 18.10 36.48 2.89
CA TYR A 323 18.03 37.02 1.52
C TYR A 323 17.31 38.37 1.47
N MET A 324 16.14 38.48 2.09
CA MET A 324 15.34 39.72 2.12
C MET A 324 16.07 40.85 2.85
N SER A 325 16.75 40.53 3.96
CA SER A 325 17.57 41.48 4.70
C SER A 325 18.74 41.98 3.86
N PHE A 326 19.48 41.07 3.21
CA PHE A 326 20.60 41.41 2.34
C PHE A 326 20.19 42.28 1.15
N ARG A 327 19.04 41.99 0.55
CA ARG A 327 18.46 42.76 -0.58
C ARG A 327 17.69 44.01 -0.15
N LYS A 328 17.61 44.30 1.15
CA LYS A 328 16.89 45.46 1.71
C LYS A 328 15.44 45.56 1.23
N VAL A 329 14.75 44.41 1.25
CA VAL A 329 13.31 44.35 0.93
C VAL A 329 12.51 45.15 1.96
N THR A 330 11.39 45.75 1.54
CA THR A 330 10.52 46.52 2.43
C THR A 330 9.95 45.64 3.55
N LYS A 331 9.79 46.22 4.75
CA LYS A 331 9.27 45.48 5.91
C LYS A 331 7.86 44.94 5.72
N ASP A 332 7.05 45.59 4.89
CA ASP A 332 5.70 45.12 4.58
C ASP A 332 5.72 43.87 3.71
N LEU A 333 6.61 43.80 2.72
CA LEU A 333 6.78 42.61 1.89
C LEU A 333 7.39 41.46 2.71
N GLU A 334 8.38 41.75 3.56
CA GLU A 334 8.96 40.77 4.49
C GLU A 334 7.88 40.15 5.41
N LYS A 335 7.03 40.97 6.03
CA LYS A 335 5.91 40.49 6.86
C LYS A 335 4.93 39.63 6.06
N ARG A 336 4.61 40.02 4.81
CA ARG A 336 3.71 39.26 3.94
C ARG A 336 4.28 37.89 3.58
N VAL A 337 5.58 37.82 3.27
CA VAL A 337 6.28 36.56 2.98
C VAL A 337 6.27 35.63 4.20
N ILE A 338 6.61 36.15 5.39
CA ILE A 338 6.62 35.34 6.63
C ILE A 338 5.21 34.82 6.94
N LYS A 339 4.18 35.67 6.84
CA LYS A 339 2.79 35.27 7.08
C LYS A 339 2.31 34.18 6.12
N TRP A 340 2.77 34.20 4.86
CA TRP A 340 2.48 33.14 3.90
C TRP A 340 3.13 31.81 4.30
N PHE A 341 4.41 31.83 4.71
CA PHE A 341 5.07 30.62 5.21
C PHE A 341 4.43 30.08 6.49
N ASP A 342 4.05 30.94 7.44
CA ASP A 342 3.33 30.54 8.65
C ASP A 342 2.00 29.85 8.32
N PHE A 343 1.27 30.37 7.32
CA PHE A 343 0.05 29.75 6.81
C PHE A 343 0.31 28.37 6.20
N LEU A 344 1.36 28.23 5.36
CA LEU A 344 1.72 26.94 4.76
C LEU A 344 2.06 25.89 5.82
N TRP A 345 2.80 26.27 6.86
CA TRP A 345 3.17 25.38 7.96
C TRP A 345 1.97 24.95 8.80
N THR A 346 1.17 25.93 9.24
CA THR A 346 0.02 25.69 10.12
C THR A 346 -1.01 24.76 9.47
N ASN A 347 -1.21 24.89 8.16
CA ASN A 347 -2.14 24.05 7.40
C ASN A 347 -1.50 22.77 6.84
N LYS A 348 -0.25 22.44 7.20
CA LYS A 348 0.49 21.27 6.70
C LYS A 348 0.62 21.22 5.16
N LYS A 349 0.59 22.38 4.51
CA LYS A 349 0.75 22.56 3.04
C LYS A 349 2.19 22.90 2.64
N ALA A 350 3.13 22.85 3.58
CA ALA A 350 4.55 23.14 3.35
C ALA A 350 5.32 21.99 2.69
N VAL A 351 4.74 20.80 2.61
CA VAL A 351 5.37 19.61 2.02
C VAL A 351 5.02 19.55 0.54
N ASP A 352 6.04 19.41 -0.31
CA ASP A 352 5.85 19.19 -1.74
C ASP A 352 5.37 17.76 -1.99
N GLU A 353 4.12 17.60 -2.44
CA GLU A 353 3.52 16.30 -2.73
C GLU A 353 4.33 15.52 -3.78
N ARG A 354 4.99 16.20 -4.72
CA ARG A 354 5.79 15.53 -5.77
C ARG A 354 7.01 14.83 -5.20
N GLU A 355 7.69 15.45 -4.25
CA GLU A 355 8.86 14.87 -3.58
C GLU A 355 8.47 13.67 -2.73
N VAL A 356 7.29 13.70 -2.08
CA VAL A 356 6.78 12.57 -1.29
C VAL A 356 6.41 11.40 -2.18
N LEU A 357 5.75 11.66 -3.32
CA LEU A 357 5.26 10.62 -4.23
C LEU A 357 6.33 10.08 -5.20
N LYS A 358 7.54 10.69 -5.23
CA LYS A 358 8.65 10.29 -6.11
C LYS A 358 9.15 8.86 -5.87
N TYR A 359 9.02 8.37 -4.64
CA TYR A 359 9.47 7.02 -4.26
C TYR A 359 8.48 5.91 -4.62
N LEU A 360 7.27 6.27 -5.06
CA LEU A 360 6.24 5.30 -5.40
C LEU A 360 6.32 4.90 -6.88
N PRO A 361 6.07 3.63 -7.21
CA PRO A 361 5.84 3.20 -8.59
C PRO A 361 4.72 4.00 -9.25
N ASP A 362 4.85 4.26 -10.56
CA ASP A 362 3.91 5.11 -11.31
C ASP A 362 2.45 4.68 -11.15
N LYS A 363 2.20 3.36 -11.08
CA LYS A 363 0.86 2.82 -10.85
C LYS A 363 0.26 3.25 -9.52
N LEU A 364 1.02 3.15 -8.42
CA LEU A 364 0.56 3.56 -7.08
C LEU A 364 0.42 5.07 -6.98
N ARG A 365 1.33 5.83 -7.62
CA ARG A 365 1.22 7.28 -7.71
C ARG A 365 -0.08 7.70 -8.42
N ALA A 366 -0.42 7.05 -9.52
CA ALA A 366 -1.68 7.27 -10.23
C ALA A 366 -2.89 6.93 -9.35
N GLU A 367 -2.91 5.77 -8.71
CA GLU A 367 -4.02 5.37 -7.82
C GLU A 367 -4.24 6.37 -6.67
N ILE A 368 -3.17 6.86 -6.04
CA ILE A 368 -3.28 7.89 -4.98
C ILE A 368 -3.80 9.20 -5.56
N ALA A 369 -3.21 9.68 -6.66
CA ALA A 369 -3.60 10.95 -7.25
C ALA A 369 -5.09 10.93 -7.66
N ILE A 370 -5.57 9.82 -8.23
CA ILE A 370 -6.99 9.62 -8.58
C ILE A 370 -7.84 9.72 -7.31
N ASN A 371 -7.51 8.98 -6.25
CA ASN A 371 -8.30 9.00 -5.02
C ASN A 371 -8.32 10.39 -4.33
N VAL A 372 -7.27 11.20 -4.47
CA VAL A 372 -7.18 12.52 -3.82
C VAL A 372 -7.85 13.61 -4.66
N HIS A 373 -7.73 13.57 -5.99
CA HIS A 373 -8.10 14.70 -6.86
C HIS A 373 -9.32 14.45 -7.76
N LEU A 374 -9.73 13.20 -7.97
CA LEU A 374 -10.81 12.87 -8.91
C LEU A 374 -12.14 13.51 -8.51
N ASP A 375 -12.46 13.56 -7.21
CA ASP A 375 -13.71 14.17 -6.73
C ASP A 375 -13.73 15.68 -6.96
N THR A 376 -12.58 16.36 -6.86
CA THR A 376 -12.49 17.79 -7.19
C THR A 376 -12.68 18.01 -8.69
N LEU A 377 -12.00 17.21 -9.53
CA LEU A 377 -12.10 17.33 -10.99
C LEU A 377 -13.50 17.01 -11.53
N LYS A 378 -14.18 15.98 -10.99
CA LYS A 378 -15.56 15.64 -11.37
C LYS A 378 -16.56 16.76 -11.06
N LYS A 379 -16.31 17.59 -10.04
CA LYS A 379 -17.15 18.76 -9.72
C LYS A 379 -16.97 19.89 -10.73
N VAL A 380 -15.86 19.91 -11.45
CA VAL A 380 -15.58 20.96 -12.45
C VAL A 380 -16.46 20.72 -13.67
N ARG A 381 -17.38 21.66 -13.94
CA ARG A 381 -18.38 21.52 -15.00
C ARG A 381 -17.81 21.20 -16.39
N ILE A 382 -16.60 21.65 -16.70
CA ILE A 382 -15.97 21.41 -18.02
C ILE A 382 -15.47 19.98 -18.21
N PHE A 383 -15.19 19.29 -17.10
CA PHE A 383 -14.67 17.93 -17.08
C PHE A 383 -15.71 16.90 -16.62
N ALA A 384 -16.92 17.36 -16.26
CA ALA A 384 -18.02 16.50 -15.80
C ALA A 384 -18.50 15.53 -16.90
N ASP A 385 -18.51 16.00 -18.16
CA ASP A 385 -18.94 15.23 -19.34
C ASP A 385 -17.78 14.55 -20.08
N CYS A 386 -16.56 14.62 -19.53
CA CYS A 386 -15.38 13.99 -20.12
C CYS A 386 -15.25 12.50 -19.74
N GLU A 387 -14.62 11.72 -20.60
CA GLU A 387 -14.29 10.33 -20.30
C GLU A 387 -13.35 10.23 -19.08
N ALA A 388 -13.54 9.18 -18.26
CA ALA A 388 -12.73 8.94 -17.08
C ALA A 388 -11.22 8.79 -17.39
N GLY A 389 -10.86 8.29 -18.58
CA GLY A 389 -9.47 8.19 -19.02
C GLY A 389 -8.74 9.53 -19.04
N LEU A 390 -9.39 10.57 -19.59
CA LEU A 390 -8.84 11.93 -19.59
C LEU A 390 -8.67 12.48 -18.17
N LEU A 391 -9.65 12.26 -17.30
CA LEU A 391 -9.58 12.72 -15.90
C LEU A 391 -8.36 12.13 -15.19
N VAL A 392 -8.10 10.84 -15.37
CA VAL A 392 -6.95 10.15 -14.77
C VAL A 392 -5.62 10.74 -15.26
N GLU A 393 -5.51 11.02 -16.57
CA GLU A 393 -4.30 11.62 -17.13
C GLU A 393 -4.09 13.05 -16.61
N LEU A 394 -5.14 13.86 -16.54
CA LEU A 394 -5.07 15.24 -16.05
C LEU A 394 -4.70 15.31 -14.57
N VAL A 395 -5.25 14.42 -13.74
CA VAL A 395 -4.96 14.32 -12.30
C VAL A 395 -3.45 14.24 -12.03
N LEU A 396 -2.71 13.49 -12.85
CA LEU A 396 -1.27 13.30 -12.69
C LEU A 396 -0.45 14.55 -13.03
N LYS A 397 -1.02 15.46 -13.83
CA LYS A 397 -0.35 16.69 -14.29
C LYS A 397 -0.73 17.93 -13.46
N LEU A 398 -1.74 17.84 -12.60
CA LEU A 398 -2.16 18.95 -11.73
C LEU A 398 -1.08 19.32 -10.71
N GLN A 399 -0.89 20.63 -10.50
CA GLN A 399 0.06 21.19 -9.55
C GLN A 399 -0.67 22.01 -8.50
N PRO A 400 -0.62 21.66 -7.20
CA PRO A 400 -1.22 22.48 -6.16
C PRO A 400 -0.44 23.80 -6.01
N GLN A 401 -1.15 24.92 -5.94
CA GLN A 401 -0.62 26.25 -5.70
C GLN A 401 -1.48 27.00 -4.68
N VAL A 402 -0.85 27.73 -3.76
CA VAL A 402 -1.52 28.45 -2.67
C VAL A 402 -1.31 29.95 -2.83
N TYR A 403 -2.41 30.70 -2.87
CA TYR A 403 -2.40 32.16 -2.99
C TYR A 403 -2.85 32.83 -1.68
N SER A 404 -2.27 33.98 -1.36
CA SER A 404 -2.61 34.77 -0.17
C SER A 404 -3.80 35.70 -0.41
N PRO A 405 -4.48 36.18 0.65
CA PRO A 405 -5.51 37.21 0.53
C PRO A 405 -4.98 38.46 -0.18
N GLY A 406 -5.71 38.92 -1.20
CA GLY A 406 -5.35 40.09 -2.01
C GLY A 406 -4.38 39.81 -3.16
N ASP A 407 -3.85 38.59 -3.28
CA ASP A 407 -2.95 38.23 -4.38
C ASP A 407 -3.70 38.19 -5.71
N TYR A 408 -3.12 38.82 -6.74
CA TYR A 408 -3.59 38.67 -8.11
C TYR A 408 -3.01 37.38 -8.69
N ILE A 409 -3.90 36.45 -9.07
CA ILE A 409 -3.51 35.21 -9.75
C ILE A 409 -3.17 35.49 -11.21
N CYS A 410 -3.98 36.33 -11.86
CA CYS A 410 -3.69 36.85 -13.18
C CYS A 410 -4.23 38.26 -13.35
N LYS A 411 -3.55 39.08 -14.16
CA LYS A 411 -4.06 40.38 -14.59
C LYS A 411 -4.46 40.34 -16.04
N LYS A 412 -5.45 41.16 -16.39
CA LYS A 412 -5.90 41.36 -17.77
C LYS A 412 -4.72 41.81 -18.62
N GLY A 413 -4.52 41.15 -19.75
CA GLY A 413 -3.41 41.40 -20.67
C GLY A 413 -2.16 40.54 -20.43
N ASP A 414 -2.01 39.87 -19.29
CA ASP A 414 -0.91 38.93 -19.05
C ASP A 414 -0.97 37.75 -20.02
N ILE A 415 0.17 37.12 -20.30
CA ILE A 415 0.21 35.91 -21.15
C ILE A 415 -0.30 34.71 -20.35
N GLY A 416 -1.37 34.06 -20.80
CA GLY A 416 -1.98 32.94 -20.09
C GLY A 416 -1.40 31.60 -20.52
N ARG A 417 -0.46 31.04 -19.74
CA ARG A 417 0.16 29.73 -20.02
C ARG A 417 -0.47 28.55 -19.27
N GLU A 418 -1.38 28.85 -18.38
CA GLU A 418 -1.87 27.91 -17.38
C GLU A 418 -3.39 28.09 -17.21
N MET A 419 -4.09 27.05 -16.78
CA MET A 419 -5.43 27.17 -16.25
C MET A 419 -5.45 26.78 -14.78
N TYR A 420 -6.44 27.30 -14.06
CA TYR A 420 -6.56 27.07 -12.63
C TYR A 420 -7.93 26.50 -12.30
N ILE A 421 -7.93 25.52 -11.40
CA ILE A 421 -9.13 24.90 -10.84
C ILE A 421 -9.15 25.24 -9.35
N ILE A 422 -10.26 25.79 -8.86
CA ILE A 422 -10.40 26.17 -7.46
C ILE A 422 -10.72 24.92 -6.63
N LYS A 423 -9.76 24.48 -5.82
CA LYS A 423 -9.96 23.37 -4.87
C LYS A 423 -10.65 23.86 -3.60
N GLU A 424 -10.12 24.92 -3.02
CA GLU A 424 -10.61 25.53 -1.77
C GLU A 424 -10.34 27.04 -1.82
N GLY A 425 -11.34 27.86 -1.50
CA GLY A 425 -11.20 29.30 -1.38
C GLY A 425 -12.16 30.08 -2.27
N LYS A 426 -12.02 31.41 -2.23
CA LYS A 426 -12.87 32.32 -3.00
C LYS A 426 -12.02 33.34 -3.74
N LEU A 427 -12.26 33.44 -5.04
CA LEU A 427 -11.59 34.39 -5.93
C LEU A 427 -12.60 35.41 -6.42
N ALA A 428 -12.21 36.68 -6.50
CA ALA A 428 -13.00 37.74 -7.10
C ALA A 428 -12.43 38.10 -8.47
N VAL A 429 -13.31 38.15 -9.48
CA VAL A 429 -13.02 38.81 -10.75
C VAL A 429 -13.18 40.30 -10.53
N VAL A 430 -12.09 41.06 -10.61
CA VAL A 430 -12.05 42.49 -10.32
C VAL A 430 -11.90 43.32 -11.59
N ALA A 431 -12.50 44.50 -11.63
CA ALA A 431 -12.27 45.43 -12.73
C ALA A 431 -10.86 46.02 -12.70
N ASP A 432 -10.56 46.82 -13.71
CA ASP A 432 -9.25 47.46 -13.87
C ASP A 432 -8.95 48.48 -12.75
N ASP A 433 -9.97 48.90 -11.99
CA ASP A 433 -9.84 49.73 -10.78
C ASP A 433 -9.37 48.96 -9.52
N GLY A 434 -9.42 47.62 -9.55
CA GLY A 434 -9.10 46.75 -8.41
C GLY A 434 -10.10 46.78 -7.24
N ILE A 435 -11.21 47.51 -7.35
CA ILE A 435 -12.21 47.70 -6.29
C ILE A 435 -13.52 47.01 -6.65
N THR A 436 -14.01 47.23 -7.86
CA THR A 436 -15.29 46.67 -8.30
C THR A 436 -15.14 45.17 -8.57
N GLN A 437 -16.01 44.37 -7.93
CA GLN A 437 -16.03 42.91 -8.04
C GLN A 437 -17.20 42.50 -8.93
N PHE A 438 -16.93 41.85 -10.06
CA PHE A 438 -17.97 41.41 -10.98
C PHE A 438 -18.60 40.10 -10.53
N VAL A 439 -17.76 39.11 -10.24
CA VAL A 439 -18.18 37.74 -9.90
C VAL A 439 -17.22 37.15 -8.88
N VAL A 440 -17.75 36.37 -7.94
CA VAL A 440 -16.96 35.56 -7.02
C VAL A 440 -17.00 34.10 -7.48
N LEU A 441 -15.82 33.55 -7.76
CA LEU A 441 -15.62 32.14 -8.08
C LEU A 441 -15.34 31.38 -6.79
N SER A 442 -16.05 30.28 -6.58
CA SER A 442 -15.90 29.38 -5.43
C SER A 442 -15.38 28.01 -5.85
N ASP A 443 -15.12 27.16 -4.86
CA ASP A 443 -14.72 25.76 -5.00
C ASP A 443 -15.46 25.02 -6.13
N GLY A 444 -14.71 24.28 -6.95
CA GLY A 444 -15.22 23.56 -8.12
C GLY A 444 -15.35 24.41 -9.39
N SER A 445 -15.16 25.74 -9.29
CA SER A 445 -15.03 26.60 -10.48
C SER A 445 -13.62 26.53 -11.05
N TYR A 446 -13.45 26.94 -12.31
CA TYR A 446 -12.18 27.00 -13.01
C TYR A 446 -12.09 28.31 -13.78
N PHE A 447 -10.87 28.70 -14.17
CA PHE A 447 -10.64 29.86 -15.01
C PHE A 447 -9.31 29.74 -15.78
N GLY A 448 -9.18 30.55 -16.82
CA GLY A 448 -7.97 30.60 -17.65
C GLY A 448 -7.99 29.64 -18.83
N GLU A 449 -9.12 28.96 -19.06
CA GLU A 449 -9.41 28.06 -20.18
C GLU A 449 -9.30 28.76 -21.55
N ILE A 450 -9.63 30.05 -21.61
CA ILE A 450 -9.66 30.80 -22.87
C ILE A 450 -8.26 31.05 -23.42
N SER A 451 -7.28 31.36 -22.55
CA SER A 451 -5.92 31.71 -23.00
C SER A 451 -5.14 30.48 -23.47
N ILE A 452 -5.42 29.31 -22.89
CA ILE A 452 -4.72 28.06 -23.22
C ILE A 452 -5.23 27.45 -24.54
N LEU A 453 -6.54 27.57 -24.83
CA LEU A 453 -7.17 27.11 -26.06
C LEU A 453 -6.90 28.18 -27.12
N ALA A 454 -6.06 27.87 -28.11
CA ALA A 454 -5.72 28.80 -29.18
C ALA A 454 -6.89 28.99 -30.16
N ILE A 455 -8.00 29.56 -29.67
CA ILE A 455 -9.25 29.73 -30.42
C ILE A 455 -9.04 30.79 -31.52
N LYS A 456 -9.20 30.37 -32.78
CA LYS A 456 -9.12 31.26 -33.94
C LYS A 456 -10.18 32.36 -33.87
N GLY A 457 -9.80 33.58 -34.22
CA GLY A 457 -10.67 34.76 -34.11
C GLY A 457 -10.77 35.36 -32.70
N SER A 458 -10.06 34.83 -31.70
CA SER A 458 -9.99 35.47 -30.37
C SER A 458 -9.23 36.81 -30.45
N LYS A 459 -9.91 37.92 -30.19
CA LYS A 459 -9.30 39.27 -30.12
C LYS A 459 -8.27 39.38 -28.99
N ALA A 460 -8.41 38.55 -27.95
CA ALA A 460 -7.49 38.50 -26.82
C ALA A 460 -6.28 37.57 -27.07
N GLY A 461 -6.36 36.67 -28.07
CA GLY A 461 -5.31 35.68 -28.35
C GLY A 461 -4.92 34.88 -27.12
N ASN A 462 -3.61 34.81 -26.83
CA ASN A 462 -3.04 34.12 -25.68
C ASN A 462 -2.96 35.01 -24.40
N ARG A 463 -3.72 36.10 -24.34
CA ARG A 463 -3.73 37.00 -23.17
C ARG A 463 -4.92 36.71 -22.25
N ARG A 464 -4.75 37.04 -20.98
CA ARG A 464 -5.81 36.95 -19.96
C ARG A 464 -6.85 38.04 -20.20
N THR A 465 -8.12 37.68 -20.08
CA THR A 465 -9.27 38.57 -20.36
C THR A 465 -9.73 39.36 -19.14
N ALA A 466 -9.38 38.92 -17.93
CA ALA A 466 -9.85 39.52 -16.68
C ALA A 466 -8.77 39.52 -15.58
N ASN A 467 -8.94 40.41 -14.60
CA ASN A 467 -8.15 40.41 -13.38
C ASN A 467 -8.81 39.48 -12.35
N ILE A 468 -8.04 38.55 -11.78
CA ILE A 468 -8.54 37.60 -10.79
C ILE A 468 -7.70 37.74 -9.53
N ARG A 469 -8.37 38.02 -8.41
CA ARG A 469 -7.75 38.26 -7.11
C ARG A 469 -8.28 37.29 -6.06
N SER A 470 -7.41 36.75 -5.22
CA SER A 470 -7.83 35.93 -4.08
C SER A 470 -8.45 36.79 -2.99
N ILE A 471 -9.62 36.40 -2.46
CA ILE A 471 -10.26 37.10 -1.33
C ILE A 471 -9.61 36.65 -0.02
N GLY A 472 -9.40 35.35 0.13
CA GLY A 472 -8.76 34.71 1.28
C GLY A 472 -7.49 33.97 0.89
N TYR A 473 -7.06 33.04 1.73
CA TYR A 473 -6.14 32.01 1.25
C TYR A 473 -6.91 31.06 0.35
N SER A 474 -6.36 30.78 -0.83
CA SER A 474 -7.01 29.90 -1.81
C SER A 474 -6.02 28.86 -2.33
N ASP A 475 -6.47 27.62 -2.37
CA ASP A 475 -5.78 26.48 -2.97
C ASP A 475 -6.32 26.26 -4.38
N LEU A 476 -5.43 26.38 -5.35
CA LEU A 476 -5.73 26.17 -6.75
C LEU A 476 -4.93 24.98 -7.27
N PHE A 477 -5.50 24.19 -8.16
CA PHE A 477 -4.72 23.33 -9.04
C PHE A 477 -4.39 24.07 -10.31
N CYS A 478 -3.11 24.18 -10.62
CA CYS A 478 -2.60 24.69 -11.88
C CYS A 478 -2.38 23.54 -12.86
N LEU A 479 -2.86 23.72 -14.09
CA LEU A 479 -2.59 22.83 -15.22
C LEU A 479 -1.95 23.66 -16.34
N SER A 480 -0.78 23.21 -16.81
CA SER A 480 -0.08 23.93 -17.87
C SER A 480 -0.76 23.70 -19.24
N LYS A 481 -0.59 24.66 -20.15
CA LYS A 481 -1.08 24.55 -21.52
C LYS A 481 -0.51 23.32 -22.22
N ASP A 482 0.78 23.04 -22.05
CA ASP A 482 1.46 21.94 -22.73
C ASP A 482 0.92 20.60 -22.24
N ASP A 483 0.76 20.45 -20.91
CA ASP A 483 0.21 19.25 -20.27
C ASP A 483 -1.23 18.95 -20.72
N LEU A 484 -2.06 19.99 -20.78
CA LEU A 484 -3.45 19.87 -21.25
C LEU A 484 -3.49 19.54 -22.74
N MET A 485 -2.74 20.25 -23.56
CA MET A 485 -2.74 20.02 -25.02
C MET A 485 -2.21 18.65 -25.38
N GLU A 486 -1.27 18.10 -24.61
CA GLU A 486 -0.83 16.72 -24.74
C GLU A 486 -1.96 15.73 -24.45
N ALA A 487 -2.66 15.87 -23.32
CA ALA A 487 -3.78 15.00 -22.96
C ALA A 487 -4.92 15.11 -24.01
N LEU A 488 -5.24 16.33 -24.45
CA LEU A 488 -6.28 16.57 -25.45
C LEU A 488 -5.95 16.04 -26.86
N LYS A 489 -4.70 15.63 -27.14
CA LYS A 489 -4.39 14.93 -28.41
C LYS A 489 -5.00 13.54 -28.45
N GLU A 490 -5.06 12.86 -27.30
CA GLU A 490 -5.62 11.51 -27.18
C GLU A 490 -7.15 11.54 -27.07
N TYR A 491 -7.72 12.63 -26.54
CA TYR A 491 -9.16 12.81 -26.34
C TYR A 491 -9.73 13.97 -27.18
N PRO A 492 -9.92 13.79 -28.50
CA PRO A 492 -10.34 14.86 -29.41
C PRO A 492 -11.77 15.38 -29.14
N ASP A 493 -12.67 14.54 -28.65
CA ASP A 493 -14.05 14.94 -28.33
C ASP A 493 -14.09 15.91 -27.14
N ALA A 494 -13.27 15.65 -26.12
CA ALA A 494 -13.12 16.56 -24.99
C ALA A 494 -12.50 17.89 -25.43
N LYS A 495 -11.53 17.87 -26.35
CA LYS A 495 -10.95 19.08 -26.94
C LYS A 495 -12.03 19.92 -27.63
N ALA A 496 -12.89 19.30 -28.44
CA ALA A 496 -13.98 19.99 -29.12
C ALA A 496 -14.95 20.64 -28.13
N LEU A 497 -15.32 19.93 -27.05
CA LEU A 497 -16.18 20.45 -25.99
C LEU A 497 -15.55 21.67 -25.27
N LEU A 498 -14.26 21.58 -24.93
CA LEU A 498 -13.48 22.67 -24.34
C LEU A 498 -13.43 23.90 -25.26
N GLU A 499 -13.14 23.71 -26.55
CA GLU A 499 -13.11 24.79 -27.54
C GLU A 499 -14.49 25.43 -27.75
N GLU A 500 -15.56 24.64 -27.79
CA GLU A 500 -16.93 25.15 -27.92
C GLU A 500 -17.32 26.01 -26.72
N LYS A 501 -17.06 25.53 -25.49
CA LYS A 501 -17.29 26.30 -24.27
C LYS A 501 -16.47 27.59 -24.25
N GLY A 502 -15.19 27.53 -24.63
CA GLY A 502 -14.35 28.71 -24.76
C GLY A 502 -14.91 29.73 -25.78
N ARG A 503 -15.42 29.26 -26.93
CA ARG A 503 -16.07 30.13 -27.92
C ARG A 503 -17.35 30.77 -27.37
N GLN A 504 -18.20 30.02 -26.67
CA GLN A 504 -19.43 30.57 -26.05
C GLN A 504 -19.12 31.70 -25.08
N ILE A 505 -18.05 31.56 -24.27
CA ILE A 505 -17.63 32.60 -23.33
C ILE A 505 -17.07 33.82 -24.08
N LEU A 506 -16.19 33.60 -25.07
CA LEU A 506 -15.65 34.68 -25.91
C LEU A 506 -16.74 35.46 -26.67
N MET A 507 -17.78 34.78 -27.16
CA MET A 507 -18.93 35.41 -27.81
C MET A 507 -19.73 36.26 -26.83
N LYS A 508 -20.00 35.74 -25.63
CA LYS A 508 -20.72 36.48 -24.58
C LYS A 508 -20.01 37.77 -24.18
N ASP A 509 -18.68 37.73 -24.13
CA ASP A 509 -17.85 38.87 -23.75
C ASP A 509 -17.50 39.80 -24.94
N GLY A 510 -17.99 39.52 -26.15
CA GLY A 510 -17.73 40.33 -27.35
C GLY A 510 -16.27 40.28 -27.85
N LEU A 511 -15.50 39.31 -27.37
CA LEU A 511 -14.06 39.14 -27.63
C LEU A 511 -13.76 38.17 -28.78
N LEU A 512 -14.79 37.60 -29.41
CA LEU A 512 -14.66 36.80 -30.62
C LEU A 512 -14.92 37.64 -31.87
N ASP A 513 -14.00 37.61 -32.82
CA ASP A 513 -14.23 38.08 -34.17
C ASP A 513 -14.98 37.00 -34.95
N LEU A 514 -16.27 37.25 -35.20
CA LEU A 514 -17.16 36.29 -35.86
C LEU A 514 -16.76 36.03 -37.32
N GLU A 515 -16.14 36.99 -38.00
CA GLU A 515 -15.71 36.83 -39.40
C GLU A 515 -14.50 35.88 -39.49
N VAL A 516 -13.53 36.06 -38.59
CA VAL A 516 -12.33 35.21 -38.52
C VAL A 516 -12.64 33.84 -37.90
N ALA A 517 -13.59 33.76 -36.97
CA ALA A 517 -14.04 32.48 -36.41
C ALA A 517 -14.91 31.66 -37.39
N ALA A 518 -15.56 32.32 -38.35
CA ALA A 518 -16.33 31.67 -39.42
C ALA A 518 -15.48 31.25 -40.63
N GLN A 519 -14.29 31.83 -40.80
CA GLN A 519 -13.26 31.26 -41.67
C GLN A 519 -12.86 29.90 -41.08
N GLY A 520 -13.05 28.83 -41.86
CA GLY A 520 -12.78 27.46 -41.45
C GLY A 520 -11.30 27.19 -41.10
N PRO A 521 -10.88 25.91 -40.98
CA PRO A 521 -9.48 25.58 -40.72
C PRO A 521 -8.53 26.28 -41.69
N ASP A 522 -7.35 26.68 -41.19
CA ASP A 522 -6.38 27.50 -41.93
C ASP A 522 -6.03 26.76 -43.24
N PRO A 523 -6.06 27.41 -44.41
CA PRO A 523 -5.77 26.74 -45.69
C PRO A 523 -4.48 25.93 -45.63
N LYS A 524 -3.46 26.42 -44.91
CA LYS A 524 -2.20 25.69 -44.67
C LYS A 524 -2.35 24.45 -43.81
N GLU A 525 -3.15 24.48 -42.74
CA GLU A 525 -3.43 23.28 -41.93
C GLU A 525 -4.26 22.24 -42.71
N MET A 526 -5.16 22.70 -43.58
CA MET A 526 -5.92 21.86 -44.49
C MET A 526 -5.00 21.21 -45.53
N GLU A 527 -4.12 21.98 -46.15
CA GLU A 527 -3.09 21.47 -47.07
C GLU A 527 -2.19 20.45 -46.37
N GLU A 528 -1.69 20.74 -45.17
CA GLU A 528 -0.81 19.83 -44.43
C GLU A 528 -1.54 18.55 -43.98
N LYS A 529 -2.84 18.65 -43.63
CA LYS A 529 -3.69 17.47 -43.36
C LYS A 529 -3.94 16.66 -44.62
N VAL A 530 -4.22 17.31 -45.75
CA VAL A 530 -4.41 16.66 -47.04
C VAL A 530 -3.12 15.95 -47.44
N GLU A 531 -1.95 16.57 -47.24
CA GLU A 531 -0.63 16.00 -47.51
C GLU A 531 -0.29 14.80 -46.60
N ARG A 532 -0.67 14.88 -45.32
CA ARG A 532 -0.59 13.71 -44.43
C ARG A 532 -1.56 12.60 -44.85
N MET A 533 -2.77 12.94 -45.25
CA MET A 533 -3.74 11.94 -45.73
C MET A 533 -3.26 11.28 -47.02
N THR A 534 -2.73 12.03 -48.00
CA THR A 534 -2.19 11.47 -49.24
C THR A 534 -0.97 10.61 -48.97
N SER A 535 -0.03 11.04 -48.13
CA SER A 535 1.12 10.18 -47.78
C SER A 535 0.70 8.89 -47.06
N THR A 536 -0.32 8.94 -46.20
CA THR A 536 -0.87 7.75 -45.55
C THR A 536 -1.59 6.84 -46.56
N LEU A 537 -2.30 7.43 -47.53
CA LEU A 537 -2.96 6.73 -48.62
C LEU A 537 -1.94 6.02 -49.53
N ASP A 538 -0.81 6.66 -49.84
CA ASP A 538 0.28 6.08 -50.64
C ASP A 538 0.92 4.89 -49.93
N VAL A 539 1.14 4.99 -48.61
CA VAL A 539 1.63 3.87 -47.79
C VAL A 539 0.62 2.72 -47.80
N LEU A 540 -0.68 3.02 -47.69
CA LEU A 540 -1.73 2.01 -47.75
C LEU A 540 -1.82 1.36 -49.14
N GLN A 541 -1.75 2.13 -50.22
CA GLN A 541 -1.70 1.62 -51.59
C GLN A 541 -0.48 0.74 -51.81
N THR A 542 0.68 1.13 -51.30
CA THR A 542 1.91 0.33 -51.39
C THR A 542 1.75 -1.01 -50.65
N ARG A 543 1.17 -0.99 -49.45
CA ARG A 543 0.86 -2.22 -48.69
C ARG A 543 -0.17 -3.08 -49.42
N TYR A 544 -1.19 -2.48 -50.01
CA TYR A 544 -2.22 -3.16 -50.76
C TYR A 544 -1.67 -3.82 -52.03
N ALA A 545 -0.83 -3.11 -52.79
CA ALA A 545 -0.14 -3.65 -53.95
C ALA A 545 0.77 -4.83 -53.59
N ARG A 546 1.48 -4.75 -52.45
CA ARG A 546 2.29 -5.86 -51.94
C ARG A 546 1.43 -7.08 -51.56
N LEU A 547 0.30 -6.85 -50.90
CA LEU A 547 -0.68 -7.91 -50.56
C LEU A 547 -1.27 -8.55 -51.82
N LEU A 548 -1.62 -7.77 -52.83
CA LEU A 548 -2.09 -8.29 -54.11
C LEU A 548 -1.03 -9.14 -54.82
N ALA A 549 0.22 -8.69 -54.85
CA ALA A 549 1.32 -9.46 -55.44
C ALA A 549 1.56 -10.78 -54.69
N GLU A 550 1.50 -10.78 -53.35
CA GLU A 550 1.57 -12.02 -52.56
C GLU A 550 0.37 -12.93 -52.82
N HIS A 551 -0.84 -12.38 -52.94
CA HIS A 551 -2.05 -13.12 -53.28
C HIS A 551 -1.95 -13.76 -54.67
N GLU A 552 -1.50 -13.04 -55.69
CA GLU A 552 -1.29 -13.59 -57.04
C GLU A 552 -0.20 -14.65 -57.06
N ALA A 553 0.91 -14.44 -56.35
CA ALA A 553 1.99 -15.42 -56.24
C ALA A 553 1.51 -16.72 -55.55
N THR A 554 0.71 -16.61 -54.49
CA THR A 554 0.13 -17.77 -53.81
C THR A 554 -0.92 -18.47 -54.66
N HIS A 555 -1.79 -17.73 -55.35
CA HIS A 555 -2.78 -18.27 -56.27
C HIS A 555 -2.13 -19.00 -57.47
N SER A 556 -1.05 -18.43 -58.03
CA SER A 556 -0.28 -19.06 -59.11
C SER A 556 0.40 -20.35 -58.64
N LYS A 557 1.00 -20.36 -57.44
CA LYS A 557 1.55 -21.57 -56.81
C LYS A 557 0.47 -22.62 -56.58
N LEU A 558 -0.71 -22.22 -56.13
CA LEU A 558 -1.88 -23.10 -55.95
C LEU A 558 -2.33 -23.71 -57.29
N LYS A 559 -2.50 -22.90 -58.34
CA LYS A 559 -2.80 -23.38 -59.69
C LYS A 559 -1.78 -24.40 -60.17
N HIS A 560 -0.48 -24.10 -60.07
CA HIS A 560 0.56 -25.05 -60.45
C HIS A 560 0.50 -26.35 -59.66
N ARG A 561 0.16 -26.30 -58.36
CA ARG A 561 -0.05 -27.50 -57.54
C ARG A 561 -1.27 -28.29 -58.01
N VAL A 562 -2.39 -27.62 -58.31
CA VAL A 562 -3.61 -28.26 -58.84
C VAL A 562 -3.32 -28.91 -60.18
N THR A 563 -2.71 -28.22 -61.14
CA THR A 563 -2.37 -28.80 -62.45
C THR A 563 -1.39 -29.98 -62.32
N ARG A 564 -0.46 -29.93 -61.36
CA ARG A 564 0.43 -31.07 -61.06
C ARG A 564 -0.32 -32.26 -60.46
N LEU A 565 -1.37 -32.03 -59.68
CA LEU A 565 -2.24 -33.07 -59.13
C LEU A 565 -3.17 -33.63 -60.22
N GLU A 566 -3.70 -32.79 -61.10
CA GLU A 566 -4.51 -33.19 -62.27
C GLU A 566 -3.71 -34.08 -63.22
N ARG A 567 -2.42 -33.77 -63.47
CA ARG A 567 -1.53 -34.66 -64.25
C ARG A 567 -1.29 -36.04 -63.61
N LYS A 568 -1.55 -36.20 -62.32
CA LYS A 568 -1.44 -37.48 -61.61
C LYS A 568 -2.76 -38.24 -61.54
N LEU A 569 -3.87 -37.62 -61.95
CA LEU A 569 -5.16 -38.28 -62.09
C LEU A 569 -5.23 -39.00 -63.45
N PRO A 570 -5.65 -40.28 -63.50
CA PRO A 570 -5.86 -40.97 -64.76
C PRO A 570 -7.00 -40.30 -65.55
N PRO A 571 -6.94 -40.31 -66.90
CA PRO A 571 -7.97 -39.68 -67.73
C PRO A 571 -9.34 -40.34 -67.44
N PRO A 572 -10.44 -39.56 -67.45
CA PRO A 572 -11.77 -40.12 -67.27
C PRO A 572 -12.09 -41.11 -68.41
N PRO A 573 -12.82 -42.20 -68.13
CA PRO A 573 -13.09 -43.25 -69.10
C PRO A 573 -13.94 -42.74 -70.26
N ARG A 574 -13.61 -43.21 -71.48
CA ARG A 574 -14.39 -42.99 -72.71
C ARG A 574 -15.82 -43.48 -72.50
N ALA A 575 -16.80 -42.61 -72.73
CA ALA A 575 -18.20 -42.98 -72.85
C ALA A 575 -18.46 -43.51 -74.27
N ASP A 576 -19.10 -44.68 -74.34
CA ASP A 576 -19.58 -45.33 -75.55
C ASP A 576 -20.62 -44.46 -76.31
N GLN A 577 -20.59 -44.53 -77.65
CA GLN A 577 -21.68 -44.09 -78.52
C GLN A 577 -22.90 -45.02 -78.35
N PRO A 578 -24.16 -44.53 -78.48
CA PRO A 578 -24.76 -44.36 -79.82
C PRO A 578 -25.79 -43.21 -79.95
N GLY A 579 -26.06 -42.79 -81.20
CA GLY A 579 -27.38 -42.24 -81.57
C GLY A 579 -27.36 -40.93 -82.34
N ASP A 580 -27.76 -41.00 -83.61
CA ASP A 580 -27.78 -39.97 -84.64
C ASP A 580 -28.70 -38.75 -84.42
N ALA A 581 -28.31 -37.68 -85.14
CA ALA A 581 -29.09 -36.58 -85.74
C ALA A 581 -29.39 -35.31 -84.90
N PRO A 582 -29.56 -34.11 -85.51
CA PRO A 582 -29.17 -33.57 -86.84
C PRO A 582 -28.40 -32.20 -86.73
N PRO A 583 -27.98 -31.51 -87.82
CA PRO A 583 -27.04 -30.39 -87.78
C PRO A 583 -27.68 -29.05 -87.32
N PRO A 584 -26.87 -28.04 -86.94
CA PRO A 584 -27.35 -26.87 -86.20
C PRO A 584 -28.06 -25.85 -87.12
N PRO A 585 -29.02 -25.05 -86.61
CA PRO A 585 -29.46 -23.87 -87.32
C PRO A 585 -28.39 -22.77 -87.23
N THR A 586 -28.04 -22.22 -88.38
CA THR A 586 -27.25 -21.00 -88.59
C THR A 586 -27.93 -19.75 -88.00
N PRO A 587 -27.17 -18.65 -87.80
CA PRO A 587 -27.55 -17.56 -86.91
C PRO A 587 -28.53 -16.60 -87.56
N GLU A 588 -29.53 -16.15 -86.81
CA GLU A 588 -30.31 -14.97 -87.19
C GLU A 588 -29.73 -13.71 -86.55
N LEU A 589 -29.42 -12.78 -87.44
CA LEU A 589 -29.16 -11.36 -87.23
C LEU A 589 -30.34 -10.65 -86.54
N THR A 590 -30.02 -9.43 -86.06
CA THR A 590 -30.91 -8.30 -85.73
C THR A 590 -31.68 -8.43 -84.40
N LYS A 591 -31.66 -7.47 -83.49
CA LYS A 591 -31.49 -6.00 -83.57
C LYS A 591 -31.03 -5.46 -82.22
#